data_AF-A0A970FX26-F1
#
_entry.id   AF-A0A970FX26-F1
#
_cell.length_a   1.000
_cell.length_b   1.000
_cell.length_c   1.000
_cell.angle_alpha   90.00
_cell.angle_beta   90.00
_cell.angle_gamma   90.00
#
_symmetry.space_group_name_H-M   'P 1'
#
loop_
_entity.id
_entity.type
_entity.pdbx_description
1 polymer ?
#
loop_
_entity_poly.entity_id
_entity_poly.type
_entity_poly.pdbx_seq_one_letter_code
_entity_poly.pdbx_strand_id
1 'polypeptide(L)'
;RIVKARPELIVKKLVQQQLPLRSGESFTVPACIAAFTDEKDDSMSRLHPDETFTALNDTVITLYCAVKDTSAETPNYTDLLNPQTAPQFIQNCYEYLKALAGSYFGDTVPIIFFDEPAVHVPPWTDDLVESFAAEKGYDIRERIWQLFDPERTDNQVRVDYFDWWTRRLADHFFGPVQAWCQKNNVLFTGHFGGDDYTMGNSNHGYGHIMRLLRKADIPCVDAIWRQIWPGMRELCDSRTEAPNHHFPKYASSVAHQEDRTWSGTESFAVYGSGLSLDNMKWITDYQYVRGINLMTLSNAVSSSRDYFMGRIRPTFLPLEASPLNAYMDLYHTYTARLSYLLSRGRPLLDTALYFPVRDVWAGGQKAVAAAAAHDELAENLLRHQCDFDLIDDDVLGDPATIVQSGCLCAGPMRYRTVYVARCAWLTSEARAKLTAFGEAGGQLIWVGPAGDDAKPDGALAVSPDSLADVVRPLIQAEPPQPQLRVCARELDEGRLYFLSNEATTPLACTVTFAEDRPLYRLDAESAQVWQSQAARKQAGGWQLPLQLPFAGSCFVYFGVE
;
A
#
# COMPACT_ATOMS: atom_id res chain seq x y z
N ARG A 1 14.18 25.22 -3.74
CA ARG A 1 14.27 26.46 -2.92
C ARG A 1 14.86 26.17 -1.55
N ILE A 2 14.37 25.12 -0.88
CA ILE A 2 14.83 24.69 0.45
C ILE A 2 16.35 24.42 0.48
N VAL A 3 16.86 23.46 -0.31
CA VAL A 3 18.31 23.14 -0.33
C VAL A 3 19.20 24.34 -0.66
N LYS A 4 18.75 25.25 -1.53
CA LYS A 4 19.50 26.48 -1.83
C LYS A 4 19.64 27.41 -0.63
N ALA A 5 18.61 27.48 0.22
CA ALA A 5 18.61 28.30 1.44
C ALA A 5 19.22 27.57 2.65
N ARG A 6 19.12 26.23 2.67
CA ARG A 6 19.56 25.33 3.74
C ARG A 6 20.33 24.14 3.13
N PRO A 7 21.59 24.32 2.70
CA PRO A 7 22.35 23.29 1.98
C PRO A 7 22.61 22.00 2.77
N GLU A 8 22.47 22.04 4.09
CA GLU A 8 22.55 20.90 4.98
C GLU A 8 21.35 19.93 4.85
N LEU A 9 20.20 20.43 4.40
CA LEU A 9 18.98 19.64 4.18
C LEU A 9 18.96 18.93 2.81
N ILE A 10 20.09 18.87 2.11
CA ILE A 10 20.20 18.10 0.88
C ILE A 10 20.06 16.61 1.17
N VAL A 11 19.34 15.91 0.29
CA VAL A 11 19.20 14.45 0.38
C VAL A 11 20.57 13.76 0.30
N LYS A 12 20.74 12.71 1.10
CA LYS A 12 21.95 11.90 1.18
C LYS A 12 21.58 10.43 1.05
N LYS A 13 22.53 9.64 0.55
CA LYS A 13 22.44 8.19 0.51
C LYS A 13 23.64 7.55 1.17
N LEU A 14 23.41 6.41 1.80
CA LEU A 14 24.48 5.56 2.30
C LEU A 14 25.02 4.73 1.13
N VAL A 15 26.34 4.76 0.93
CA VAL A 15 27.03 3.98 -0.11
C VAL A 15 28.12 3.13 0.52
N GLN A 16 28.45 2.03 -0.16
CA GLN A 16 29.63 1.22 0.15
C GLN A 16 30.67 1.32 -0.97
N GLN A 17 31.94 1.32 -0.59
CA GLN A 17 33.08 1.26 -1.51
C GLN A 17 34.00 0.11 -1.09
N GLN A 18 34.19 -0.85 -1.99
CA GLN A 18 35.11 -1.97 -1.80
C GLN A 18 36.49 -1.62 -2.35
N LEU A 19 37.52 -1.83 -1.54
CA LEU A 19 38.91 -1.54 -1.84
C LEU A 19 39.73 -2.82 -1.66
N PRO A 20 40.09 -3.52 -2.76
CA PRO A 20 40.97 -4.69 -2.65
C PRO A 20 42.36 -4.27 -2.15
N LEU A 21 42.91 -5.04 -1.23
CA LEU A 21 44.21 -4.81 -0.62
C LEU A 21 45.03 -6.10 -0.67
N ARG A 22 46.23 -6.05 -1.25
CA ARG A 22 47.10 -7.23 -1.39
C ARG A 22 47.87 -7.51 -0.12
N SER A 23 48.27 -8.77 0.07
CA SER A 23 49.18 -9.15 1.17
C SER A 23 50.42 -8.25 1.21
N GLY A 24 50.68 -7.68 2.39
CA GLY A 24 51.79 -6.76 2.66
C GLY A 24 51.49 -5.28 2.40
N GLU A 25 50.37 -4.94 1.76
CA GLU A 25 49.95 -3.54 1.58
C GLU A 25 49.32 -2.99 2.87
N SER A 26 49.55 -1.71 3.13
CA SER A 26 48.95 -0.98 4.24
C SER A 26 47.93 0.04 3.73
N PHE A 27 46.84 0.19 4.47
CA PHE A 27 45.77 1.15 4.20
C PHE A 27 45.44 1.93 5.46
N THR A 28 45.44 3.26 5.36
CA THR A 28 44.97 4.14 6.44
C THR A 28 43.51 4.50 6.18
N VAL A 29 42.65 4.21 7.15
CA VAL A 29 41.20 4.40 7.03
C VAL A 29 40.88 5.90 6.97
N PRO A 30 40.22 6.39 5.91
CA PRO A 30 39.83 7.79 5.81
C PRO A 30 38.66 8.12 6.76
N ALA A 31 38.29 9.39 6.84
CA ALA A 31 37.03 9.77 7.48
C ALA A 31 35.84 9.12 6.76
N CYS A 32 35.19 8.18 7.43
CA CYS A 32 34.02 7.44 6.96
C CYS A 32 33.07 7.16 8.13
N ILE A 33 31.86 6.65 7.84
CA ILE A 33 30.91 6.23 8.88
C ILE A 33 31.42 4.97 9.58
N ALA A 34 31.84 4.00 8.79
CA ALA A 34 32.43 2.75 9.26
C ALA A 34 33.32 2.14 8.17
N ALA A 35 34.31 1.37 8.58
CA ALA A 35 35.17 0.59 7.70
C ALA A 35 35.29 -0.83 8.26
N PHE A 36 35.35 -1.80 7.36
CA PHE A 36 35.49 -3.21 7.74
C PHE A 36 36.46 -3.93 6.81
N THR A 37 37.14 -4.94 7.33
CA THR A 37 37.83 -5.95 6.53
C THR A 37 37.08 -7.27 6.62
N ASP A 38 37.03 -7.99 5.51
CA ASP A 38 36.49 -9.35 5.49
C ASP A 38 37.37 -10.26 6.36
N GLU A 39 36.76 -11.09 7.20
CA GLU A 39 37.42 -12.19 7.90
C GLU A 39 36.97 -13.55 7.34
N LYS A 40 37.55 -14.63 7.89
CA LYS A 40 37.04 -15.98 7.63
C LYS A 40 35.65 -16.13 8.26
N ASP A 41 34.88 -17.07 7.72
CA ASP A 41 33.56 -17.47 8.24
C ASP A 41 32.51 -16.35 8.27
N ASP A 42 32.49 -15.52 7.22
CA ASP A 42 31.51 -14.44 7.02
C ASP A 42 31.54 -13.34 8.09
N SER A 43 32.52 -13.34 9.00
CA SER A 43 32.67 -12.29 10.01
C SER A 43 33.40 -11.06 9.44
N MET A 44 33.13 -9.90 10.02
CA MET A 44 33.65 -8.60 9.57
C MET A 44 34.36 -7.93 10.74
N SER A 45 35.63 -7.55 10.55
CA SER A 45 36.40 -6.83 11.56
C SER A 45 36.33 -5.34 11.33
N ARG A 46 35.92 -4.59 12.35
CA ARG A 46 35.78 -3.12 12.26
C ARG A 46 37.14 -2.45 12.33
N LEU A 47 37.37 -1.52 11.41
CA LEU A 47 38.50 -0.60 11.41
C LEU A 47 38.01 0.80 11.76
N HIS A 48 38.83 1.55 12.50
CA HIS A 48 38.50 2.90 12.94
C HIS A 48 39.15 3.96 12.04
N PRO A 49 38.54 5.15 11.88
CA PRO A 49 39.19 6.26 11.19
C PRO A 49 40.58 6.54 11.75
N ASP A 50 41.53 6.88 10.86
CA ASP A 50 42.95 7.09 11.13
C ASP A 50 43.76 5.84 11.55
N GLU A 51 43.12 4.68 11.68
CA GLU A 51 43.80 3.40 11.87
C GLU A 51 44.55 2.99 10.59
N THR A 52 45.78 2.50 10.74
CA THR A 52 46.52 1.89 9.63
C THR A 52 46.47 0.37 9.75
N PHE A 53 45.77 -0.26 8.81
CA PHE A 53 45.67 -1.71 8.69
C PHE A 53 46.69 -2.21 7.67
N THR A 54 47.38 -3.31 7.98
CA THR A 54 48.29 -3.99 7.04
C THR A 54 47.76 -5.39 6.75
N ALA A 55 47.48 -5.65 5.48
CA ALA A 55 46.93 -6.92 5.03
C ALA A 55 47.93 -8.07 5.20
N LEU A 56 47.56 -9.10 5.97
CA LEU A 56 48.36 -10.32 6.07
C LEU A 56 48.18 -11.23 4.84
N ASN A 57 46.98 -11.23 4.26
CA ASN A 57 46.62 -11.94 3.03
C ASN A 57 45.84 -10.97 2.13
N ASP A 58 45.63 -11.34 0.86
CA ASP A 58 44.73 -10.59 -0.02
C ASP A 58 43.33 -10.49 0.63
N THR A 59 42.82 -9.28 0.77
CA THR A 59 41.56 -8.97 1.46
C THR A 59 40.85 -7.80 0.77
N VAL A 60 39.64 -7.47 1.23
CA VAL A 60 38.88 -6.30 0.81
C VAL A 60 38.58 -5.44 2.04
N ILE A 61 38.85 -4.14 1.93
CA ILE A 61 38.35 -3.14 2.88
C ILE A 61 37.08 -2.55 2.31
N THR A 62 35.98 -2.64 3.06
CA THR A 62 34.70 -2.03 2.70
C THR A 62 34.49 -0.77 3.53
N LEU A 63 34.42 0.38 2.86
CA LEU A 63 34.12 1.68 3.47
C LEU A 63 32.63 2.01 3.29
N TYR A 64 32.01 2.51 4.36
CA TYR A 64 30.64 3.01 4.35
C TYR A 64 30.64 4.53 4.52
N CYS A 65 30.01 5.23 3.58
CA CYS A 65 30.02 6.70 3.51
C CYS A 65 28.63 7.26 3.21
N ALA A 66 28.33 8.44 3.74
CA ALA A 66 27.17 9.22 3.33
C ALA A 66 27.57 10.16 2.20
N VAL A 67 26.84 10.11 1.08
CA VAL A 67 27.11 10.95 -0.08
C VAL A 67 25.87 11.79 -0.37
N LYS A 68 26.08 13.09 -0.56
CA LYS A 68 25.05 14.02 -1.02
C LYS A 68 24.67 13.69 -2.45
N ASP A 69 23.38 13.63 -2.76
CA ASP A 69 22.96 13.52 -4.15
C ASP A 69 22.82 14.91 -4.78
N THR A 70 23.67 15.19 -5.75
CA THR A 70 23.64 16.41 -6.57
C THR A 70 23.51 16.05 -8.06
N SER A 71 22.92 14.89 -8.38
CA SER A 71 22.73 14.44 -9.75
C SER A 71 21.93 15.46 -10.58
N ALA A 72 22.03 15.37 -11.91
CA ALA A 72 21.26 16.24 -12.80
C ALA A 72 19.74 16.01 -12.70
N GLU A 73 19.32 14.82 -12.26
CA GLU A 73 17.91 14.44 -12.09
C GLU A 73 17.33 14.97 -10.77
N THR A 74 18.12 14.99 -9.70
CA THR A 74 17.70 15.40 -8.34
C THR A 74 18.56 16.53 -7.75
N PRO A 75 18.93 17.60 -8.48
CA PRO A 75 20.04 18.48 -8.09
C PRO A 75 19.81 19.28 -6.81
N ASN A 76 18.58 19.31 -6.27
CA ASN A 76 18.20 20.05 -5.06
C ASN A 76 17.10 19.34 -4.25
N TYR A 77 17.05 18.00 -4.26
CA TYR A 77 16.09 17.25 -3.45
C TYR A 77 16.44 17.33 -1.96
N THR A 78 15.42 17.35 -1.11
CA THR A 78 15.58 17.52 0.34
C THR A 78 15.62 16.17 1.05
N ASP A 79 16.39 16.10 2.12
CA ASP A 79 16.35 14.99 3.09
C ASP A 79 15.01 15.02 3.85
N LEU A 80 14.08 14.16 3.46
CA LEU A 80 12.75 14.06 4.08
C LEU A 80 12.80 13.47 5.50
N LEU A 81 13.90 12.83 5.90
CA LEU A 81 14.06 12.29 7.24
C LEU A 81 14.51 13.36 8.24
N ASN A 82 15.03 14.49 7.76
CA ASN A 82 15.45 15.57 8.65
C ASN A 82 14.22 16.33 9.19
N PRO A 83 14.03 16.45 10.52
CA PRO A 83 12.85 17.10 11.12
C PRO A 83 12.74 18.59 10.80
N GLN A 84 13.79 19.22 10.26
CA GLN A 84 13.74 20.60 9.81
C GLN A 84 13.16 20.75 8.39
N THR A 85 13.03 19.67 7.63
CA THR A 85 12.60 19.71 6.23
C THR A 85 11.12 20.07 6.09
N ALA A 86 10.21 19.42 6.83
CA ALA A 86 8.77 19.74 6.74
C ALA A 86 8.45 21.20 7.10
N PRO A 87 8.97 21.80 8.19
CA PRO A 87 8.78 23.21 8.46
C PRO A 87 9.22 24.13 7.30
N GLN A 88 10.35 23.80 6.65
CA GLN A 88 10.80 24.55 5.48
C GLN A 88 9.88 24.32 4.28
N PHE A 89 9.39 23.11 4.07
CA PHE A 89 8.47 22.79 2.98
C PHE A 89 7.14 23.53 3.14
N ILE A 90 6.54 23.47 4.32
CA ILE A 90 5.32 24.20 4.67
C ILE A 90 5.51 25.70 4.43
N GLN A 91 6.57 26.30 4.96
CA GLN A 91 6.82 27.74 4.83
C GLN A 91 7.05 28.18 3.38
N ASN A 92 7.80 27.40 2.60
CA ASN A 92 8.22 27.80 1.25
C ASN A 92 7.21 27.41 0.16
N CYS A 93 6.36 26.42 0.42
CA CYS A 93 5.40 25.91 -0.55
C CYS A 93 3.97 26.22 -0.11
N TYR A 94 3.53 25.73 1.05
CA TYR A 94 2.12 25.75 1.43
C TYR A 94 1.64 27.09 1.96
N GLU A 95 2.42 27.78 2.79
CA GLU A 95 2.09 29.16 3.21
C GLU A 95 2.06 30.12 2.01
N TYR A 96 2.95 29.89 1.03
CA TYR A 96 2.92 30.63 -0.23
C TYR A 96 1.65 30.34 -1.05
N LEU A 97 1.29 29.07 -1.23
CA LEU A 97 0.07 28.68 -1.95
C LEU A 97 -1.19 29.19 -1.26
N LYS A 98 -1.25 29.11 0.06
CA LYS A 98 -2.33 29.66 0.89
C LYS A 98 -2.46 31.17 0.71
N ALA A 99 -1.36 31.90 0.78
CA ALA A 99 -1.37 33.35 0.56
C ALA A 99 -1.82 33.71 -0.86
N LEU A 100 -1.42 32.93 -1.86
CA LEU A 100 -1.81 33.12 -3.26
C LEU A 100 -3.31 32.84 -3.49
N ALA A 101 -3.83 31.76 -2.90
CA ALA A 101 -5.24 31.39 -3.01
C ALA A 101 -6.16 32.29 -2.18
N GLY A 102 -5.66 32.94 -1.12
CA GLY A 102 -6.42 33.89 -0.32
C GLY A 102 -7.69 33.27 0.26
N SER A 103 -8.85 33.90 0.03
CA SER A 103 -10.15 33.42 0.51
C SER A 103 -10.62 32.10 -0.12
N TYR A 104 -9.98 31.64 -1.19
CA TYR A 104 -10.32 30.37 -1.85
C TYR A 104 -9.68 29.15 -1.16
N PHE A 105 -8.67 29.35 -0.31
CA PHE A 105 -7.97 28.27 0.37
C PHE A 105 -8.82 27.65 1.48
N GLY A 106 -8.94 26.32 1.51
CA GLY A 106 -9.79 25.61 2.46
C GLY A 106 -11.29 25.62 2.11
N ASP A 107 -11.66 26.17 0.96
CA ASP A 107 -13.02 26.11 0.40
C ASP A 107 -12.96 25.63 -1.06
N THR A 108 -12.64 26.52 -2.01
CA THR A 108 -12.48 26.16 -3.42
C THR A 108 -11.21 25.33 -3.68
N VAL A 109 -10.17 25.48 -2.84
CA VAL A 109 -8.98 24.63 -2.82
C VAL A 109 -9.00 23.81 -1.52
N PRO A 110 -9.73 22.67 -1.49
CA PRO A 110 -9.95 21.91 -0.27
C PRO A 110 -8.90 20.82 -0.03
N ILE A 111 -8.03 20.54 -1.00
CA ILE A 111 -7.14 19.37 -0.98
C ILE A 111 -5.73 19.79 -1.40
N ILE A 112 -4.73 19.23 -0.72
CA ILE A 112 -3.33 19.22 -1.15
C ILE A 112 -2.94 17.79 -1.51
N PHE A 113 -2.42 17.61 -2.72
CA PHE A 113 -1.96 16.33 -3.24
C PHE A 113 -0.43 16.19 -3.15
N PHE A 114 0.09 15.04 -2.73
CA PHE A 114 1.49 14.65 -2.88
C PHE A 114 1.64 13.55 -3.91
N ASP A 115 2.73 13.62 -4.69
CA ASP A 115 2.99 12.73 -5.82
C ASP A 115 4.37 12.08 -5.65
N GLU A 116 4.38 10.75 -5.52
CA GLU A 116 5.54 9.86 -5.38
C GLU A 116 6.74 10.37 -4.54
N PRO A 117 6.55 10.91 -3.32
CA PRO A 117 7.68 11.27 -2.46
C PRO A 117 8.47 10.03 -2.05
N ALA A 118 9.78 10.04 -2.33
CA ALA A 118 10.69 8.94 -2.03
C ALA A 118 12.00 9.42 -1.39
N VAL A 119 12.56 8.59 -0.50
CA VAL A 119 13.95 8.71 -0.05
C VAL A 119 14.83 7.72 -0.80
N HIS A 120 16.15 7.90 -0.77
CA HIS A 120 17.06 6.84 -1.23
C HIS A 120 16.91 5.59 -0.39
N VAL A 121 17.26 4.42 -0.96
CA VAL A 121 17.34 3.17 -0.22
C VAL A 121 18.75 2.59 -0.36
N PRO A 122 19.52 2.44 0.74
CA PRO A 122 19.23 2.93 2.09
C PRO A 122 19.36 4.47 2.22
N PRO A 123 18.45 5.15 2.93
CA PRO A 123 18.53 6.61 3.11
C PRO A 123 19.62 6.98 4.11
N TRP A 124 20.02 8.25 4.17
CA TRP A 124 20.89 8.76 5.23
C TRP A 124 20.45 10.15 5.70
N THR A 125 20.51 10.41 7.00
CA THR A 125 20.34 11.73 7.62
C THR A 125 21.43 11.98 8.66
N ASP A 126 21.72 13.24 9.00
CA ASP A 126 22.94 13.58 9.74
C ASP A 126 22.98 13.04 11.16
N ASP A 127 21.84 12.94 11.84
CA ASP A 127 21.70 12.40 13.20
C ASP A 127 21.30 10.93 13.21
N LEU A 128 21.53 10.20 12.10
CA LEU A 128 21.14 8.79 11.98
C LEU A 128 21.78 7.93 13.07
N VAL A 129 23.08 8.07 13.31
CA VAL A 129 23.80 7.20 14.26
C VAL A 129 23.24 7.37 15.67
N GLU A 130 23.08 8.61 16.12
CA GLU A 130 22.61 8.94 17.46
C GLU A 130 21.14 8.59 17.65
N SER A 131 20.28 8.96 16.68
CA SER A 131 18.84 8.69 16.77
C SER A 131 18.49 7.22 16.61
N PHE A 132 19.21 6.49 15.74
CA PHE A 132 19.06 5.05 15.61
C PHE A 132 19.45 4.33 16.91
N ALA A 133 20.61 4.68 17.49
CA ALA A 133 21.06 4.06 18.74
C ALA A 133 20.11 4.36 19.91
N ALA A 134 19.53 5.57 19.96
CA ALA A 134 18.54 5.92 20.96
C ALA A 134 17.23 5.11 20.83
N GLU A 135 16.82 4.77 19.61
CA GLU A 135 15.57 4.03 19.37
C GLU A 135 15.75 2.50 19.41
N LYS A 136 16.81 1.98 18.80
CA LYS A 136 17.05 0.53 18.62
C LYS A 136 18.01 -0.06 19.65
N GLY A 137 18.67 0.77 20.45
CA GLY A 137 19.48 0.33 21.58
C GLY A 137 20.88 -0.16 21.23
N TYR A 138 21.36 0.05 20.00
CA TYR A 138 22.73 -0.28 19.60
C TYR A 138 23.28 0.67 18.52
N ASP A 139 24.59 0.77 18.42
CA ASP A 139 25.27 1.58 17.40
C ASP A 139 25.24 0.85 16.05
N ILE A 140 24.52 1.41 15.08
CA ILE A 140 24.42 0.86 13.73
C ILE A 140 25.78 0.68 13.07
N ARG A 141 26.79 1.50 13.41
CA ARG A 141 28.12 1.45 12.80
C ARG A 141 28.85 0.16 13.08
N GLU A 142 28.48 -0.60 14.11
CA GLU A 142 29.05 -1.92 14.40
C GLU A 142 28.57 -3.00 13.42
N ARG A 143 27.40 -2.80 12.80
CA ARG A 143 26.71 -3.82 12.00
C ARG A 143 26.18 -3.28 10.66
N ILE A 144 26.59 -2.08 10.25
CA ILE A 144 26.05 -1.36 9.07
C ILE A 144 26.23 -2.15 7.77
N TRP A 145 27.23 -3.04 7.71
CA TRP A 145 27.46 -3.93 6.59
C TRP A 145 26.29 -4.87 6.32
N GLN A 146 25.49 -5.22 7.33
CA GLN A 146 24.28 -6.04 7.18
C GLN A 146 23.20 -5.36 6.33
N LEU A 147 23.26 -4.04 6.14
CA LEU A 147 22.35 -3.31 5.26
C LEU A 147 22.58 -3.60 3.77
N PHE A 148 23.71 -4.21 3.41
CA PHE A 148 24.12 -4.43 2.02
C PHE A 148 24.17 -5.91 1.62
N ASP A 149 23.93 -6.83 2.57
CA ASP A 149 23.98 -8.28 2.32
C ASP A 149 22.71 -8.96 2.82
N PRO A 150 21.62 -8.94 2.03
CA PRO A 150 20.31 -9.42 2.45
C PRO A 150 20.17 -10.96 2.40
N GLU A 151 21.15 -11.68 1.86
CA GLU A 151 21.10 -13.16 1.76
C GLU A 151 21.58 -13.86 3.04
N ARG A 152 22.06 -13.09 4.03
CA ARG A 152 22.52 -13.62 5.31
C ARG A 152 21.38 -14.08 6.21
N THR A 153 21.71 -14.91 7.19
CA THR A 153 20.70 -15.56 8.04
C THR A 153 20.09 -14.62 9.09
N ASP A 154 20.85 -13.65 9.63
CA ASP A 154 20.37 -12.63 10.58
C ASP A 154 20.24 -11.28 9.87
N ASN A 155 18.99 -10.89 9.54
CA ASN A 155 18.65 -9.62 8.90
C ASN A 155 18.02 -8.61 9.87
N GLN A 156 18.15 -8.81 11.20
CA GLN A 156 17.52 -7.93 12.20
C GLN A 156 17.94 -6.47 12.02
N VAL A 157 19.21 -6.23 11.70
CA VAL A 157 19.73 -4.87 11.49
C VAL A 157 19.04 -4.18 10.31
N ARG A 158 18.69 -4.92 9.25
CA ARG A 158 17.92 -4.36 8.12
C ARG A 158 16.51 -4.00 8.57
N VAL A 159 15.83 -4.92 9.25
CA VAL A 159 14.46 -4.70 9.75
C VAL A 159 14.40 -3.49 10.67
N ASP A 160 15.34 -3.36 11.61
CA ASP A 160 15.42 -2.23 12.53
C ASP A 160 15.74 -0.92 11.80
N TYR A 161 16.60 -0.96 10.78
CA TYR A 161 16.92 0.19 9.96
C TYR A 161 15.71 0.70 9.20
N PHE A 162 14.98 -0.19 8.51
CA PHE A 162 13.76 0.16 7.81
C PHE A 162 12.67 0.66 8.75
N ASP A 163 12.49 0.00 9.89
CA ASP A 163 11.53 0.44 10.88
C ASP A 163 11.85 1.84 11.41
N TRP A 164 13.12 2.13 11.73
CA TRP A 164 13.57 3.44 12.17
C TRP A 164 13.32 4.54 11.14
N TRP A 165 13.82 4.39 9.90
CA TRP A 165 13.73 5.49 8.93
C TRP A 165 12.31 5.73 8.44
N THR A 166 11.49 4.68 8.33
CA THR A 166 10.09 4.82 7.87
C THR A 166 9.20 5.46 8.93
N ARG A 167 9.41 5.18 10.23
CA ARG A 167 8.78 5.97 11.32
C ARG A 167 9.17 7.43 11.23
N ARG A 168 10.46 7.69 11.03
CA ARG A 168 11.00 9.03 10.91
C ARG A 168 10.38 9.79 9.72
N LEU A 169 10.26 9.16 8.55
CA LEU A 169 9.59 9.76 7.39
C LEU A 169 8.12 10.10 7.72
N ALA A 170 7.40 9.18 8.35
CA ALA A 170 6.01 9.38 8.76
C ALA A 170 5.85 10.54 9.76
N ASP A 171 6.68 10.59 10.80
CA ASP A 171 6.51 11.51 11.92
C ASP A 171 7.21 12.86 11.74
N HIS A 172 8.25 12.95 10.91
CA HIS A 172 9.00 14.19 10.69
C HIS A 172 8.63 14.90 9.39
N PHE A 173 8.06 14.20 8.41
CA PHE A 173 7.60 14.82 7.18
C PHE A 173 6.07 14.83 7.05
N PHE A 174 5.45 13.65 6.94
CA PHE A 174 4.02 13.55 6.62
C PHE A 174 3.13 14.02 7.77
N GLY A 175 3.42 13.65 9.02
CA GLY A 175 2.66 14.06 10.19
C GLY A 175 2.57 15.59 10.36
N PRO A 176 3.70 16.34 10.34
CA PRO A 176 3.67 17.79 10.41
C PRO A 176 2.92 18.44 9.24
N VAL A 177 3.04 17.89 8.03
CA VAL A 177 2.31 18.35 6.85
C VAL A 177 0.81 18.14 7.02
N GLN A 178 0.38 16.93 7.38
CA GLN A 178 -1.02 16.61 7.63
C GLN A 178 -1.62 17.52 8.72
N ALA A 179 -0.92 17.68 9.84
CA ALA A 179 -1.35 18.55 10.92
C ALA A 179 -1.50 20.01 10.47
N TRP A 180 -0.60 20.49 9.60
CA TRP A 180 -0.74 21.81 9.00
C TRP A 180 -1.95 21.88 8.07
N CYS A 181 -2.19 20.88 7.23
CA CYS A 181 -3.36 20.81 6.33
C CYS A 181 -4.67 20.89 7.12
N GLN A 182 -4.83 20.05 8.14
CA GLN A 182 -6.00 20.03 9.02
C GLN A 182 -6.24 21.38 9.70
N LYS A 183 -5.17 22.02 10.22
CA LYS A 183 -5.26 23.36 10.83
C LYS A 183 -5.74 24.44 9.85
N ASN A 184 -5.55 24.23 8.56
CA ASN A 184 -5.92 25.17 7.50
C ASN A 184 -7.16 24.75 6.71
N ASN A 185 -7.95 23.79 7.23
CA ASN A 185 -9.18 23.30 6.61
C ASN A 185 -8.97 22.75 5.19
N VAL A 186 -7.83 22.11 4.94
CA VAL A 186 -7.57 21.36 3.71
C VAL A 186 -7.22 19.91 4.05
N LEU A 187 -7.63 18.99 3.19
CA LEU A 187 -7.31 17.58 3.31
C LEU A 187 -5.98 17.29 2.64
N PHE A 188 -5.18 16.43 3.26
CA PHE A 188 -3.92 15.94 2.71
C PHE A 188 -4.11 14.57 2.06
N THR A 189 -3.67 14.38 0.83
CA THR A 189 -3.87 13.13 0.07
C THR A 189 -2.73 12.91 -0.90
N GLY A 190 -2.54 11.69 -1.37
CA GLY A 190 -1.53 11.37 -2.37
C GLY A 190 -1.17 9.90 -2.33
N HIS A 191 -0.25 9.50 -3.20
CA HIS A 191 0.17 8.11 -3.36
C HIS A 191 1.70 7.99 -3.44
N PHE A 192 2.17 6.75 -3.60
CA PHE A 192 3.59 6.43 -3.69
C PHE A 192 3.85 5.57 -4.92
N GLY A 193 4.88 5.90 -5.69
CA GLY A 193 5.28 5.10 -6.84
C GLY A 193 5.74 3.71 -6.41
N GLY A 194 5.25 2.68 -7.10
CA GLY A 194 5.55 1.28 -6.79
C GLY A 194 4.77 0.71 -5.60
N ASP A 195 3.58 1.26 -5.31
CA ASP A 195 2.63 0.69 -4.34
C ASP A 195 1.91 -0.57 -4.87
N ASP A 196 1.91 -0.78 -6.18
CA ASP A 196 1.43 -1.97 -6.89
C ASP A 196 2.39 -3.18 -6.79
N TYR A 197 3.50 -3.04 -6.06
CA TYR A 197 4.45 -4.12 -5.79
C TYR A 197 4.71 -4.23 -4.29
N THR A 198 4.47 -5.40 -3.70
CA THR A 198 4.68 -5.65 -2.27
C THR A 198 6.13 -5.36 -1.84
N MET A 199 7.12 -5.76 -2.64
CA MET A 199 8.54 -5.43 -2.40
C MET A 199 8.87 -3.95 -2.64
N GLY A 200 7.94 -3.15 -3.13
CA GLY A 200 8.11 -1.70 -3.20
C GLY A 200 8.35 -1.07 -1.82
N ASN A 201 7.84 -1.71 -0.77
CA ASN A 201 8.10 -1.40 0.64
C ASN A 201 9.57 -1.59 1.05
N SER A 202 10.44 -2.19 0.23
CA SER A 202 11.88 -2.17 0.44
C SER A 202 12.64 -1.34 -0.61
N ASN A 203 12.08 -1.13 -1.81
CA ASN A 203 12.87 -0.71 -2.98
C ASN A 203 12.50 0.66 -3.56
N HIS A 204 11.33 1.23 -3.23
CA HIS A 204 10.82 2.47 -3.85
C HIS A 204 10.94 3.72 -2.96
N GLY A 205 11.57 3.62 -1.79
CA GLY A 205 11.90 4.80 -0.98
C GLY A 205 10.76 5.36 -0.13
N TYR A 206 9.61 4.70 -0.05
CA TYR A 206 8.55 5.00 0.92
C TYR A 206 8.57 4.05 2.13
N GLY A 207 9.01 2.80 1.93
CA GLY A 207 9.34 1.85 2.98
C GLY A 207 8.14 1.18 3.67
N HIS A 208 7.32 1.93 4.41
CA HIS A 208 6.10 1.38 4.99
C HIS A 208 4.88 2.11 4.45
N ILE A 209 4.21 1.55 3.45
CA ILE A 209 3.11 2.24 2.78
C ILE A 209 1.95 2.58 3.73
N MET A 210 1.44 1.60 4.48
CA MET A 210 0.31 1.82 5.38
C MET A 210 0.62 2.84 6.49
N ARG A 211 1.83 2.82 7.06
CA ARG A 211 2.29 3.82 8.03
C ARG A 211 2.26 5.24 7.48
N LEU A 212 2.65 5.44 6.23
CA LEU A 212 2.60 6.75 5.58
C LEU A 212 1.18 7.15 5.18
N LEU A 213 0.37 6.21 4.69
CA LEU A 213 -1.04 6.45 4.37
C LEU A 213 -1.87 6.82 5.62
N ARG A 214 -1.52 6.32 6.81
CA ARG A 214 -2.08 6.82 8.09
C ARG A 214 -1.77 8.30 8.33
N LYS A 215 -0.79 8.90 7.65
CA LYS A 215 -0.47 10.32 7.72
C LYS A 215 -1.05 11.13 6.53
N ALA A 216 -2.04 10.60 5.82
CA ALA A 216 -2.88 11.33 4.86
C ALA A 216 -4.32 11.42 5.39
N ASP A 217 -5.11 12.43 5.05
CA ASP A 217 -6.55 12.48 5.40
C ASP A 217 -7.40 11.64 4.43
N ILE A 218 -6.91 11.47 3.19
CA ILE A 218 -7.45 10.52 2.21
C ILE A 218 -6.28 9.64 1.75
N PRO A 219 -6.18 8.39 2.25
CA PRO A 219 -5.23 7.42 1.71
C PRO A 219 -5.48 7.19 0.23
N CYS A 220 -4.46 7.29 -0.62
CA CYS A 220 -4.58 6.97 -2.05
C CYS A 220 -3.51 5.98 -2.51
N VAL A 221 -3.82 5.29 -3.61
CA VAL A 221 -2.90 4.43 -4.37
C VAL A 221 -2.69 4.95 -5.79
N ASP A 222 -1.71 4.39 -6.50
CA ASP A 222 -1.38 4.74 -7.87
C ASP A 222 -1.68 3.62 -8.89
N ALA A 223 -2.50 3.92 -9.90
CA ALA A 223 -2.88 3.01 -10.97
C ALA A 223 -2.73 3.68 -12.36
N ILE A 224 -1.55 4.22 -12.64
CA ILE A 224 -1.26 4.98 -13.88
C ILE A 224 -0.53 4.22 -15.01
N TRP A 225 0.15 3.10 -14.73
CA TRP A 225 1.01 2.31 -15.64
C TRP A 225 0.41 0.96 -16.12
N ARG A 226 -0.88 0.87 -16.44
CA ARG A 226 -1.53 -0.41 -16.83
C ARG A 226 -1.27 -1.55 -15.83
N GLN A 227 -0.99 -1.23 -14.57
CA GLN A 227 -0.82 -2.21 -13.49
C GLN A 227 -2.11 -3.03 -13.31
N ILE A 228 -3.24 -2.42 -13.68
CA ILE A 228 -4.56 -3.06 -13.75
C ILE A 228 -5.00 -3.09 -15.22
N TRP A 229 -5.16 -4.27 -15.82
CA TRP A 229 -5.68 -4.42 -17.19
C TRP A 229 -6.47 -5.72 -17.40
N PRO A 230 -7.61 -5.71 -18.12
CA PRO A 230 -8.40 -6.91 -18.35
C PRO A 230 -7.64 -8.03 -19.07
N GLY A 231 -7.70 -9.25 -18.52
CA GLY A 231 -7.11 -10.45 -19.13
C GLY A 231 -5.58 -10.49 -19.17
N MET A 232 -4.91 -9.47 -18.64
CA MET A 232 -3.45 -9.35 -18.60
C MET A 232 -2.92 -9.39 -17.17
N ARG A 233 -3.55 -10.18 -16.30
CA ARG A 233 -3.14 -10.31 -14.89
C ARG A 233 -1.69 -10.79 -14.73
N GLU A 234 -1.22 -11.63 -15.65
CA GLU A 234 0.18 -12.14 -15.66
C GLU A 234 1.14 -11.22 -16.44
N LEU A 235 0.63 -10.19 -17.12
CA LEU A 235 1.37 -9.29 -18.00
C LEU A 235 1.39 -7.85 -17.49
N CYS A 236 0.96 -7.62 -16.24
CA CYS A 236 1.22 -6.38 -15.50
C CYS A 236 2.73 -6.09 -15.62
N ASP A 237 3.06 -4.92 -16.18
CA ASP A 237 4.30 -4.59 -16.90
C ASP A 237 5.55 -5.38 -16.47
N SER A 238 6.21 -6.04 -17.44
CA SER A 238 7.49 -6.75 -17.24
C SER A 238 8.65 -5.86 -16.78
N ARG A 239 8.44 -4.54 -16.69
CA ARG A 239 9.36 -3.57 -16.08
C ARG A 239 9.13 -3.33 -14.58
N THR A 240 7.98 -3.75 -14.03
CA THR A 240 7.52 -3.39 -12.67
C THR A 240 7.52 -4.55 -11.68
N GLU A 241 7.73 -5.80 -12.13
CA GLU A 241 7.71 -6.98 -11.25
C GLU A 241 6.45 -7.03 -10.34
N ALA A 242 5.26 -6.66 -10.85
CA ALA A 242 4.07 -6.34 -10.03
C ALA A 242 2.99 -7.45 -9.95
N PRO A 243 3.14 -8.48 -9.08
CA PRO A 243 2.09 -9.47 -8.83
C PRO A 243 1.09 -9.05 -7.76
N ASN A 244 1.15 -7.83 -7.20
CA ASN A 244 0.21 -7.42 -6.15
C ASN A 244 -1.12 -6.95 -6.76
N HIS A 245 -2.07 -7.89 -6.88
CA HIS A 245 -3.42 -7.65 -7.37
C HIS A 245 -4.39 -7.01 -6.36
N HIS A 246 -3.91 -6.65 -5.18
CA HIS A 246 -4.75 -6.15 -4.09
C HIS A 246 -4.23 -4.84 -3.51
N PHE A 247 -3.26 -4.16 -4.13
CA PHE A 247 -2.70 -2.90 -3.66
C PHE A 247 -3.73 -1.78 -3.33
N PRO A 248 -4.94 -1.69 -3.95
CA PRO A 248 -5.95 -0.75 -3.48
C PRO A 248 -6.38 -0.98 -2.03
N LYS A 249 -6.13 -2.19 -1.49
CA LYS A 249 -6.32 -2.54 -0.08
C LYS A 249 -5.40 -1.79 0.86
N TYR A 250 -4.23 -1.28 0.45
CA TYR A 250 -3.42 -0.44 1.33
C TYR A 250 -4.21 0.82 1.75
N ALA A 251 -4.80 1.51 0.78
CA ALA A 251 -5.59 2.71 1.03
C ALA A 251 -6.90 2.40 1.77
N SER A 252 -7.66 1.39 1.34
CA SER A 252 -8.95 1.09 1.96
C SER A 252 -8.82 0.55 3.38
N SER A 253 -7.83 -0.29 3.67
CA SER A 253 -7.61 -0.83 5.03
C SER A 253 -7.25 0.29 6.02
N VAL A 254 -6.37 1.21 5.62
CA VAL A 254 -6.05 2.39 6.43
C VAL A 254 -7.28 3.27 6.62
N ALA A 255 -8.06 3.52 5.56
CA ALA A 255 -9.27 4.31 5.69
C ALA A 255 -10.28 3.67 6.66
N HIS A 256 -10.45 2.35 6.61
CA HIS A 256 -11.34 1.62 7.50
C HIS A 256 -10.87 1.68 8.96
N GLN A 257 -9.58 1.46 9.22
CA GLN A 257 -9.00 1.44 10.57
C GLN A 257 -8.94 2.84 11.22
N GLU A 258 -8.73 3.89 10.42
CA GLU A 258 -8.63 5.28 10.88
C GLU A 258 -9.98 6.03 10.85
N ASP A 259 -11.09 5.32 10.60
CA ASP A 259 -12.45 5.88 10.49
C ASP A 259 -12.57 7.02 9.45
N ARG A 260 -11.97 6.83 8.28
CA ARG A 260 -11.98 7.78 7.17
C ARG A 260 -13.05 7.41 6.15
N THR A 261 -13.75 8.43 5.68
CA THR A 261 -14.78 8.28 4.65
C THR A 261 -14.19 7.84 3.32
N TRP A 262 -13.03 8.37 2.95
CA TRP A 262 -12.48 8.23 1.61
C TRP A 262 -11.17 7.46 1.57
N SER A 263 -11.08 6.58 0.58
CA SER A 263 -9.89 5.91 0.07
C SER A 263 -9.85 6.16 -1.43
N GLY A 264 -8.76 6.74 -1.90
CA GLY A 264 -8.66 7.24 -3.27
C GLY A 264 -7.67 6.50 -4.15
N THR A 265 -7.63 6.91 -5.41
CA THR A 265 -6.67 6.45 -6.40
C THR A 265 -6.35 7.58 -7.38
N GLU A 266 -5.10 7.70 -7.80
CA GLU A 266 -4.79 8.31 -9.09
C GLU A 266 -4.80 7.24 -10.17
N SER A 267 -5.49 7.48 -11.29
CA SER A 267 -5.62 6.48 -12.34
C SER A 267 -5.35 7.03 -13.75
N PHE A 268 -4.92 6.11 -14.60
CA PHE A 268 -4.89 6.18 -16.06
C PHE A 268 -3.77 6.95 -16.75
N ALA A 269 -2.78 7.57 -16.08
CA ALA A 269 -1.86 8.54 -16.72
C ALA A 269 -1.14 8.02 -17.97
N VAL A 270 -0.78 6.74 -17.98
CA VAL A 270 0.02 6.10 -19.03
C VAL A 270 -0.70 4.90 -19.65
N TYR A 271 -2.04 4.85 -19.54
CA TYR A 271 -2.85 3.79 -20.15
C TYR A 271 -2.92 3.88 -21.69
N GLY A 272 -2.43 4.97 -22.29
CA GLY A 272 -2.35 5.20 -23.72
C GLY A 272 -3.68 5.66 -24.35
N SER A 273 -3.61 6.08 -25.63
CA SER A 273 -4.76 6.67 -26.35
C SER A 273 -5.81 5.65 -26.80
N GLY A 274 -5.55 4.36 -26.65
CA GLY A 274 -6.49 3.28 -26.97
C GLY A 274 -7.39 2.89 -25.81
N LEU A 275 -7.38 3.64 -24.71
CA LEU A 275 -8.23 3.38 -23.55
C LEU A 275 -9.70 3.61 -23.91
N SER A 276 -10.52 2.58 -23.80
CA SER A 276 -11.97 2.62 -24.00
C SER A 276 -12.71 2.82 -22.69
N LEU A 277 -13.98 3.26 -22.75
CA LEU A 277 -14.84 3.36 -21.56
C LEU A 277 -15.03 2.01 -20.86
N ASP A 278 -15.18 0.91 -21.60
CA ASP A 278 -15.34 -0.42 -21.01
C ASP A 278 -14.10 -0.81 -20.19
N ASN A 279 -12.91 -0.49 -20.68
CA ASN A 279 -11.67 -0.70 -19.93
C ASN A 279 -11.64 0.21 -18.70
N MET A 280 -11.95 1.50 -18.83
CA MET A 280 -12.00 2.43 -17.68
C MET A 280 -12.98 1.95 -16.61
N LYS A 281 -14.16 1.49 -17.02
CA LYS A 281 -15.17 0.92 -16.11
C LYS A 281 -14.62 -0.32 -15.41
N TRP A 282 -14.05 -1.28 -16.15
CA TRP A 282 -13.47 -2.48 -15.57
C TRP A 282 -12.35 -2.16 -14.55
N ILE A 283 -11.44 -1.24 -14.90
CA ILE A 283 -10.32 -0.81 -14.04
C ILE A 283 -10.84 -0.06 -12.80
N THR A 284 -11.91 0.73 -12.95
CA THR A 284 -12.56 1.41 -11.82
C THR A 284 -13.21 0.40 -10.88
N ASP A 285 -13.99 -0.55 -11.42
CA ASP A 285 -14.68 -1.57 -10.66
C ASP A 285 -13.70 -2.51 -9.92
N TYR A 286 -12.56 -2.81 -10.55
CA TYR A 286 -11.46 -3.56 -9.92
C TYR A 286 -10.95 -2.86 -8.65
N GLN A 287 -10.76 -1.54 -8.70
CA GLN A 287 -10.29 -0.79 -7.54
C GLN A 287 -11.40 -0.62 -6.49
N TYR A 288 -12.63 -0.33 -6.94
CA TYR A 288 -13.76 -0.02 -6.07
C TYR A 288 -14.27 -1.25 -5.31
N VAL A 289 -14.24 -2.43 -5.92
CA VAL A 289 -14.55 -3.70 -5.22
C VAL A 289 -13.48 -4.06 -4.18
N ARG A 290 -12.29 -3.44 -4.24
CA ARG A 290 -11.23 -3.55 -3.22
C ARG A 290 -11.27 -2.39 -2.21
N GLY A 291 -12.35 -1.61 -2.21
CA GLY A 291 -12.63 -0.60 -1.19
C GLY A 291 -12.16 0.80 -1.51
N ILE A 292 -11.71 1.09 -2.74
CA ILE A 292 -11.57 2.49 -3.21
C ILE A 292 -12.96 3.10 -3.41
N ASN A 293 -13.10 4.37 -3.08
CA ASN A 293 -14.36 5.10 -3.28
C ASN A 293 -14.19 6.56 -3.73
N LEU A 294 -12.96 6.98 -4.06
CA LEU A 294 -12.69 8.29 -4.66
C LEU A 294 -11.72 8.14 -5.86
N MET A 295 -12.16 8.55 -7.04
CA MET A 295 -11.36 8.45 -8.27
C MET A 295 -10.73 9.80 -8.63
N THR A 296 -9.41 9.85 -8.78
CA THR A 296 -8.68 10.98 -9.35
C THR A 296 -8.13 10.56 -10.71
N LEU A 297 -8.56 11.23 -11.79
CA LEU A 297 -7.99 10.99 -13.10
C LEU A 297 -6.70 11.79 -13.21
N SER A 298 -5.62 11.11 -13.55
CA SER A 298 -4.22 11.61 -13.55
C SER A 298 -3.95 12.95 -14.21
N ASN A 299 -4.70 13.34 -15.26
CA ASN A 299 -4.39 14.56 -15.97
C ASN A 299 -5.61 15.27 -16.55
N ALA A 300 -5.52 16.60 -16.49
CA ALA A 300 -6.36 17.54 -17.19
C ALA A 300 -5.46 18.63 -17.81
N VAL A 301 -5.64 18.92 -19.09
CA VAL A 301 -4.83 19.90 -19.82
C VAL A 301 -5.30 21.33 -19.56
N SER A 302 -4.44 22.18 -18.99
CA SER A 302 -4.80 23.56 -18.63
C SER A 302 -5.03 24.50 -19.82
N SER A 303 -4.59 24.15 -21.04
CA SER A 303 -4.82 24.92 -22.28
C SER A 303 -4.61 24.06 -23.52
N SER A 304 -5.47 24.23 -24.54
CA SER A 304 -5.33 23.60 -25.86
C SER A 304 -4.58 24.45 -26.89
N ARG A 305 -4.11 25.64 -26.48
CA ARG A 305 -3.47 26.60 -27.37
C ARG A 305 -2.04 26.16 -27.72
N ASP A 306 -1.67 26.22 -29.00
CA ASP A 306 -0.30 26.09 -29.52
C ASP A 306 0.40 24.72 -29.36
N TYR A 307 -0.20 23.71 -28.73
CA TYR A 307 0.43 22.39 -28.51
C TYR A 307 -0.35 21.22 -29.10
N PHE A 308 0.37 20.30 -29.74
CA PHE A 308 -0.18 19.00 -30.13
C PHE A 308 -0.31 18.10 -28.91
N MET A 309 -1.55 17.88 -28.47
CA MET A 309 -1.89 17.13 -27.26
C MET A 309 -1.60 15.63 -27.33
N GLY A 310 -1.28 15.10 -28.51
CA GLY A 310 -1.05 13.67 -28.71
C GLY A 310 0.18 13.07 -28.02
N ARG A 311 0.95 13.84 -27.22
CA ARG A 311 2.00 13.31 -26.33
C ARG A 311 1.48 12.91 -24.94
N ILE A 312 0.33 13.43 -24.51
CA ILE A 312 -0.32 13.09 -23.23
C ILE A 312 -1.44 12.09 -23.56
N ARG A 313 -1.30 10.83 -23.13
CA ARG A 313 -2.22 9.76 -23.53
C ARG A 313 -2.47 8.80 -22.38
N PRO A 314 -3.70 8.68 -21.88
CA PRO A 314 -4.96 9.33 -22.32
C PRO A 314 -5.09 10.81 -21.90
N THR A 315 -6.06 11.52 -22.52
CA THR A 315 -6.46 12.89 -22.16
C THR A 315 -7.93 12.88 -21.76
N PHE A 316 -8.30 13.51 -20.63
CA PHE A 316 -9.64 13.44 -20.03
C PHE A 316 -10.44 14.75 -20.03
N LEU A 317 -10.02 15.76 -20.79
CA LEU A 317 -10.77 17.03 -20.91
C LEU A 317 -11.62 17.09 -22.16
N PRO A 318 -12.76 17.82 -22.13
CA PRO A 318 -13.68 18.01 -23.25
C PRO A 318 -13.04 18.87 -24.36
N LEU A 319 -12.11 18.28 -25.08
CA LEU A 319 -11.42 18.86 -26.23
C LEU A 319 -11.54 17.91 -27.43
N GLU A 320 -11.47 18.43 -28.65
CA GLU A 320 -11.58 17.66 -29.89
C GLU A 320 -10.41 16.67 -30.12
N ALA A 321 -9.47 16.57 -29.18
CA ALA A 321 -8.27 15.74 -29.27
C ALA A 321 -8.49 14.24 -29.01
N SER A 322 -9.58 13.85 -28.34
CA SER A 322 -9.92 12.45 -28.06
C SER A 322 -11.40 12.16 -28.34
N PRO A 323 -11.75 11.15 -29.16
CA PRO A 323 -13.13 10.71 -29.35
C PRO A 323 -13.82 10.27 -28.05
N LEU A 324 -13.04 9.86 -27.04
CA LEU A 324 -13.55 9.44 -25.73
C LEU A 324 -14.30 10.57 -25.01
N ASN A 325 -13.91 11.82 -25.26
CA ASN A 325 -14.45 13.00 -24.57
C ASN A 325 -15.95 13.19 -24.79
N ALA A 326 -16.48 12.76 -25.93
CA ALA A 326 -17.92 12.83 -26.22
C ALA A 326 -18.78 11.95 -25.30
N TYR A 327 -18.15 11.06 -24.53
CA TYR A 327 -18.82 10.06 -23.70
C TYR A 327 -18.29 10.01 -22.25
N MET A 328 -17.40 10.95 -21.87
CA MET A 328 -16.82 10.99 -20.53
C MET A 328 -17.85 11.33 -19.45
N ASP A 329 -18.96 11.97 -19.82
CA ASP A 329 -20.11 12.20 -18.93
C ASP A 329 -20.73 10.89 -18.43
N LEU A 330 -20.80 9.86 -19.27
CA LEU A 330 -21.24 8.51 -18.89
C LEU A 330 -20.33 7.93 -17.80
N TYR A 331 -19.01 7.99 -18.02
CA TYR A 331 -18.02 7.50 -17.07
C TYR A 331 -18.05 8.28 -15.76
N HIS A 332 -18.03 9.62 -15.79
CA HIS A 332 -18.04 10.43 -14.59
C HIS A 332 -19.34 10.26 -13.78
N THR A 333 -20.49 10.14 -14.45
CA THR A 333 -21.77 9.91 -13.77
C THR A 333 -21.80 8.54 -13.09
N TYR A 334 -21.32 7.50 -13.77
CA TYR A 334 -21.16 6.16 -13.21
C TYR A 334 -20.25 6.17 -11.97
N THR A 335 -19.03 6.71 -12.11
CA THR A 335 -18.03 6.77 -11.04
C THR A 335 -18.49 7.62 -9.87
N ALA A 336 -19.24 8.70 -10.10
CA ALA A 336 -19.83 9.52 -9.03
C ALA A 336 -20.86 8.72 -8.21
N ARG A 337 -21.71 7.91 -8.85
CA ARG A 337 -22.68 7.04 -8.15
C ARG A 337 -21.97 5.96 -7.34
N LEU A 338 -20.94 5.33 -7.90
CA LEU A 338 -20.09 4.38 -7.20
C LEU A 338 -19.43 5.03 -5.96
N SER A 339 -18.83 6.20 -6.14
CA SER A 339 -18.16 6.95 -5.06
C SER A 339 -19.14 7.29 -3.94
N TYR A 340 -20.35 7.75 -4.28
CA TYR A 340 -21.39 8.02 -3.31
C TYR A 340 -21.80 6.75 -2.56
N LEU A 341 -22.20 5.69 -3.28
CA LEU A 341 -22.71 4.45 -2.68
C LEU A 341 -21.67 3.75 -1.79
N LEU A 342 -20.41 3.69 -2.22
CA LEU A 342 -19.32 3.02 -1.49
C LEU A 342 -18.65 3.88 -0.42
N SER A 343 -19.04 5.15 -0.26
CA SER A 343 -18.63 5.99 0.87
C SER A 343 -19.69 6.08 1.99
N ARG A 344 -20.86 5.45 1.81
CA ARG A 344 -21.90 5.41 2.85
C ARG A 344 -21.61 4.34 3.91
N GLY A 345 -21.96 4.66 5.16
CA GLY A 345 -21.85 3.73 6.28
C GLY A 345 -20.43 3.18 6.43
N ARG A 346 -20.32 1.95 6.93
CA ARG A 346 -19.03 1.30 7.24
C ARG A 346 -18.81 0.06 6.37
N PRO A 347 -17.57 -0.36 6.10
CA PRO A 347 -17.32 -1.61 5.40
C PRO A 347 -17.93 -2.78 6.19
N LEU A 348 -18.52 -3.74 5.48
CA LEU A 348 -19.04 -4.99 6.05
C LEU A 348 -18.03 -6.11 5.77
N LEU A 349 -17.05 -6.23 6.65
CA LEU A 349 -16.06 -7.30 6.66
C LEU A 349 -15.63 -7.59 8.10
N ASP A 350 -15.19 -8.83 8.35
CA ASP A 350 -14.69 -9.28 9.65
C ASP A 350 -13.37 -10.07 9.53
N THR A 351 -12.69 -9.94 8.39
CA THR A 351 -11.45 -10.66 8.08
C THR A 351 -10.30 -9.66 7.90
N ALA A 352 -9.16 -9.99 8.50
CA ALA A 352 -7.91 -9.30 8.29
C ALA A 352 -6.85 -10.23 7.67
N LEU A 353 -5.94 -9.67 6.88
CA LEU A 353 -4.77 -10.34 6.33
C LEU A 353 -3.51 -9.62 6.84
N TYR A 354 -2.61 -10.36 7.47
CA TYR A 354 -1.35 -9.80 7.96
C TYR A 354 -0.41 -9.44 6.80
N PHE A 355 0.00 -8.17 6.75
CA PHE A 355 0.92 -7.62 5.77
C PHE A 355 2.38 -7.82 6.24
N PRO A 356 3.21 -8.61 5.53
CA PRO A 356 4.53 -9.05 6.01
C PRO A 356 5.63 -8.00 5.77
N VAL A 357 5.39 -6.74 6.15
CA VAL A 357 6.31 -5.62 5.85
C VAL A 357 7.71 -5.81 6.43
N ARG A 358 7.81 -6.42 7.62
CA ARG A 358 9.10 -6.68 8.29
C ARG A 358 9.89 -7.78 7.58
N ASP A 359 9.22 -8.79 7.04
CA ASP A 359 9.84 -9.80 6.19
C ASP A 359 10.32 -9.18 4.86
N VAL A 360 9.56 -8.25 4.29
CA VAL A 360 9.99 -7.48 3.11
C VAL A 360 11.28 -6.69 3.39
N TRP A 361 11.37 -6.01 4.54
CA TRP A 361 12.58 -5.27 4.94
C TRP A 361 13.79 -6.14 5.22
N ALA A 362 13.58 -7.34 5.79
CA ALA A 362 14.66 -8.30 6.00
C ALA A 362 15.39 -8.63 4.68
N GLY A 363 14.70 -8.58 3.55
CA GLY A 363 15.30 -8.70 2.22
C GLY A 363 15.68 -10.13 1.82
N GLY A 364 16.27 -10.23 0.63
CA GLY A 364 16.78 -11.47 0.05
C GLY A 364 15.67 -12.40 -0.43
N GLN A 365 16.02 -13.64 -0.78
CA GLN A 365 15.06 -14.60 -1.33
C GLN A 365 13.88 -14.90 -0.38
N LYS A 366 14.10 -14.80 0.94
CA LYS A 366 13.05 -14.99 1.96
C LYS A 366 12.00 -13.89 1.92
N ALA A 367 12.40 -12.64 1.67
CA ALA A 367 11.48 -11.51 1.51
C ALA A 367 10.60 -11.68 0.27
N VAL A 368 11.21 -12.07 -0.85
CA VAL A 368 10.47 -12.36 -2.11
C VAL A 368 9.45 -13.48 -1.89
N ALA A 369 9.84 -14.55 -1.18
CA ALA A 369 8.93 -15.65 -0.85
C ALA A 369 7.79 -15.21 0.10
N ALA A 370 8.06 -14.35 1.08
CA ALA A 370 7.03 -13.82 1.98
C ALA A 370 6.03 -12.91 1.25
N ALA A 371 6.52 -12.01 0.39
CA ALA A 371 5.71 -11.16 -0.47
C ALA A 371 4.82 -12.00 -1.41
N ALA A 372 5.39 -12.98 -2.10
CA ALA A 372 4.64 -13.85 -3.01
C ALA A 372 3.55 -14.65 -2.28
N ALA A 373 3.86 -15.24 -1.11
CA ALA A 373 2.88 -16.01 -0.34
C ALA A 373 1.74 -15.12 0.18
N HIS A 374 2.03 -13.87 0.57
CA HIS A 374 1.03 -12.90 0.94
C HIS A 374 0.12 -12.53 -0.25
N ASP A 375 0.71 -12.20 -1.39
CA ASP A 375 -0.02 -11.78 -2.58
C ASP A 375 -0.91 -12.92 -3.14
N GLU A 376 -0.43 -14.16 -3.09
CA GLU A 376 -1.20 -15.36 -3.43
C GLU A 376 -2.37 -15.57 -2.46
N LEU A 377 -2.14 -15.43 -1.15
CA LEU A 377 -3.20 -15.57 -0.16
C LEU A 377 -4.29 -14.50 -0.33
N ALA A 378 -3.89 -13.25 -0.55
CA ALA A 378 -4.79 -12.14 -0.84
C ALA A 378 -5.67 -12.42 -2.07
N GLU A 379 -5.09 -12.84 -3.19
CA GLU A 379 -5.84 -13.19 -4.40
C GLU A 379 -6.79 -14.36 -4.16
N ASN A 380 -6.37 -15.38 -3.42
CA ASN A 380 -7.22 -16.53 -3.10
C ASN A 380 -8.42 -16.14 -2.22
N LEU A 381 -8.25 -15.25 -1.23
CA LEU A 381 -9.37 -14.73 -0.43
C LEU A 381 -10.37 -14.01 -1.32
N LEU A 382 -9.92 -13.11 -2.21
CA LEU A 382 -10.78 -12.39 -3.15
C LEU A 382 -11.50 -13.34 -4.15
N ARG A 383 -10.84 -14.44 -4.56
CA ARG A 383 -11.42 -15.49 -5.43
C ARG A 383 -12.54 -16.28 -4.78
N HIS A 384 -12.52 -16.37 -3.45
CA HIS A 384 -13.56 -16.99 -2.66
C HIS A 384 -14.51 -15.95 -2.05
N GLN A 385 -14.65 -14.77 -2.66
CA GLN A 385 -15.58 -13.73 -2.22
C GLN A 385 -15.42 -13.34 -0.73
N CYS A 386 -14.19 -13.47 -0.19
CA CYS A 386 -13.83 -13.06 1.16
C CYS A 386 -13.15 -11.70 1.08
N ASP A 387 -13.87 -10.67 1.52
CA ASP A 387 -13.33 -9.32 1.63
C ASP A 387 -12.51 -9.17 2.91
N PHE A 388 -11.44 -8.38 2.88
CA PHE A 388 -10.52 -8.24 4.00
C PHE A 388 -9.89 -6.85 4.07
N ASP A 389 -9.37 -6.51 5.24
CA ASP A 389 -8.39 -5.44 5.43
C ASP A 389 -6.99 -6.02 5.66
N LEU A 390 -5.96 -5.28 5.26
CA LEU A 390 -4.58 -5.53 5.66
C LEU A 390 -4.36 -5.05 7.11
N ILE A 391 -3.59 -5.80 7.89
CA ILE A 391 -3.11 -5.40 9.22
C ILE A 391 -1.59 -5.58 9.30
N ASP A 392 -0.89 -4.69 10.00
CA ASP A 392 0.57 -4.70 10.13
C ASP A 392 1.00 -4.69 11.62
N ASP A 393 2.31 -4.76 11.88
CA ASP A 393 2.85 -4.66 13.24
C ASP A 393 2.50 -3.34 13.94
N ASP A 394 2.31 -2.23 13.21
CA ASP A 394 1.92 -0.96 13.82
C ASP A 394 0.50 -1.06 14.40
N VAL A 395 -0.45 -1.62 13.65
CA VAL A 395 -1.83 -1.84 14.13
C VAL A 395 -1.84 -2.85 15.27
N LEU A 396 -1.11 -3.96 15.14
CA LEU A 396 -1.07 -5.01 16.16
C LEU A 396 -0.35 -4.55 17.44
N GLY A 397 0.64 -3.68 17.31
CA GLY A 397 1.40 -3.09 18.42
C GLY A 397 0.71 -1.90 19.08
N ASP A 398 -0.28 -1.28 18.44
CA ASP A 398 -1.03 -0.17 19.01
C ASP A 398 -1.77 -0.59 20.30
N PRO A 399 -1.57 0.10 21.43
CA PRO A 399 -2.34 -0.12 22.65
C PRO A 399 -3.86 0.05 22.48
N ALA A 400 -4.31 0.87 21.52
CA ALA A 400 -5.71 1.07 21.19
C ALA A 400 -6.32 -0.14 20.45
N THR A 401 -5.50 -0.97 19.81
CA THR A 401 -5.96 -2.23 19.22
C THR A 401 -6.16 -3.27 20.31
N ILE A 402 -7.40 -3.65 20.59
CA ILE A 402 -7.74 -4.53 21.71
C ILE A 402 -8.36 -5.84 21.24
N VAL A 403 -8.20 -6.89 22.04
CA VAL A 403 -8.91 -8.16 21.84
C VAL A 403 -10.16 -8.16 22.71
N GLN A 404 -11.33 -8.29 22.10
CA GLN A 404 -12.61 -8.28 22.80
C GLN A 404 -13.62 -9.23 22.16
N SER A 405 -14.15 -10.16 22.95
CA SER A 405 -15.22 -11.07 22.53
C SER A 405 -14.87 -11.87 21.26
N GLY A 406 -13.66 -12.44 21.21
CA GLY A 406 -13.16 -13.20 20.05
C GLY A 406 -12.89 -12.35 18.81
N CYS A 407 -12.83 -11.03 18.94
CA CYS A 407 -12.49 -10.11 17.85
C CYS A 407 -11.18 -9.35 18.16
N LEU A 408 -10.37 -9.12 17.14
CA LEU A 408 -9.32 -8.10 17.13
C LEU A 408 -9.98 -6.78 16.69
N CYS A 409 -9.98 -5.77 17.57
CA CYS A 409 -10.61 -4.48 17.33
C CYS A 409 -9.54 -3.43 17.05
N ALA A 410 -9.52 -2.86 15.85
CA ALA A 410 -8.61 -1.78 15.45
C ALA A 410 -9.45 -0.60 14.92
N GLY A 411 -9.42 0.53 15.63
CA GLY A 411 -10.34 1.63 15.36
C GLY A 411 -11.81 1.16 15.36
N PRO A 412 -12.63 1.49 14.34
CA PRO A 412 -14.01 1.02 14.24
C PRO A 412 -14.14 -0.43 13.73
N MET A 413 -13.04 -1.04 13.27
CA MET A 413 -13.03 -2.36 12.67
C MET A 413 -12.97 -3.46 13.72
N ARG A 414 -13.61 -4.60 13.42
CA ARG A 414 -13.70 -5.77 14.30
C ARG A 414 -13.48 -7.04 13.49
N TYR A 415 -12.28 -7.62 13.61
CA TYR A 415 -11.89 -8.80 12.86
C TYR A 415 -12.08 -10.07 13.69
N ARG A 416 -12.84 -11.02 13.18
CA ARG A 416 -13.04 -12.36 13.75
C ARG A 416 -12.05 -13.39 13.22
N THR A 417 -11.48 -13.11 12.06
CA THR A 417 -10.48 -13.97 11.41
C THR A 417 -9.26 -13.15 11.04
N VAL A 418 -8.08 -13.66 11.34
CA VAL A 418 -6.80 -13.11 10.88
C VAL A 418 -6.10 -14.20 10.08
N TYR A 419 -5.90 -13.95 8.79
CA TYR A 419 -5.08 -14.77 7.92
C TYR A 419 -3.63 -14.29 7.96
N VAL A 420 -2.70 -15.23 7.99
CA VAL A 420 -1.27 -14.97 7.99
C VAL A 420 -0.62 -15.94 6.99
N ALA A 421 0.23 -15.42 6.11
CA ALA A 421 1.08 -16.25 5.26
C ALA A 421 2.43 -16.50 5.96
N ARG A 422 3.52 -16.60 5.21
CA ARG A 422 4.88 -16.68 5.77
C ARG A 422 5.24 -15.39 6.52
N CYS A 423 5.55 -15.49 7.82
CA CYS A 423 5.95 -14.36 8.66
C CYS A 423 7.05 -14.74 9.69
N ALA A 424 8.30 -14.36 9.43
CA ALA A 424 9.41 -14.65 10.33
C ALA A 424 9.72 -13.48 11.29
N TRP A 425 9.39 -12.25 10.90
CA TRP A 425 9.91 -11.03 11.56
C TRP A 425 8.87 -10.25 12.39
N LEU A 426 7.80 -10.89 12.86
CA LEU A 426 6.82 -10.29 13.78
C LEU A 426 7.48 -9.69 15.02
N THR A 427 7.04 -8.49 15.42
CA THR A 427 7.39 -7.90 16.72
C THR A 427 6.87 -8.74 17.89
N SER A 428 7.46 -8.57 19.07
CA SER A 428 6.98 -9.19 20.32
C SER A 428 5.53 -8.82 20.63
N GLU A 429 5.18 -7.58 20.40
CA GLU A 429 3.87 -6.99 20.63
C GLU A 429 2.84 -7.58 19.67
N ALA A 430 3.17 -7.65 18.37
CA ALA A 430 2.29 -8.25 17.37
C ALA A 430 2.08 -9.74 17.65
N ARG A 431 3.13 -10.49 17.99
CA ARG A 431 3.04 -11.90 18.39
C ARG A 431 2.13 -12.07 19.59
N ALA A 432 2.34 -11.30 20.65
CA ALA A 432 1.52 -11.36 21.86
C ALA A 432 0.04 -11.01 21.58
N LYS A 433 -0.22 -10.02 20.71
CA LYS A 433 -1.58 -9.64 20.31
C LYS A 433 -2.29 -10.77 19.55
N LEU A 434 -1.62 -11.38 18.59
CA LEU A 434 -2.17 -12.49 17.81
C LEU A 434 -2.42 -13.74 18.68
N THR A 435 -1.53 -14.04 19.62
CA THR A 435 -1.74 -15.12 20.60
C THR A 435 -2.96 -14.84 21.46
N ALA A 436 -3.07 -13.64 22.06
CA ALA A 436 -4.23 -13.26 22.86
C ALA A 436 -5.55 -13.29 22.05
N PHE A 437 -5.50 -12.91 20.77
CA PHE A 437 -6.64 -13.00 19.86
C PHE A 437 -7.11 -14.45 19.66
N GLY A 438 -6.19 -15.38 19.41
CA GLY A 438 -6.50 -16.80 19.30
C GLY A 438 -7.07 -17.39 20.61
N GLU A 439 -6.46 -17.06 21.75
CA GLU A 439 -6.93 -17.51 23.08
C GLU A 439 -8.33 -16.99 23.44
N ALA A 440 -8.69 -15.80 22.95
CA ALA A 440 -10.02 -15.21 23.14
C ALA A 440 -11.10 -15.79 22.20
N GLY A 441 -10.76 -16.78 21.36
CA GLY A 441 -11.68 -17.44 20.42
C GLY A 441 -11.67 -16.87 18.99
N GLY A 442 -10.77 -15.94 18.69
CA GLY A 442 -10.52 -15.46 17.34
C GLY A 442 -9.96 -16.56 16.44
N GLN A 443 -10.24 -16.49 15.13
CA GLN A 443 -9.72 -17.46 14.17
C GLN A 443 -8.38 -16.95 13.60
N LEU A 444 -7.27 -17.42 14.17
CA LEU A 444 -5.93 -17.17 13.62
C LEU A 444 -5.57 -18.31 12.66
N ILE A 445 -5.53 -18.03 11.36
CA ILE A 445 -5.29 -19.03 10.32
C ILE A 445 -3.98 -18.70 9.63
N TRP A 446 -3.05 -19.65 9.68
CA TRP A 446 -1.82 -19.58 8.93
C TRP A 446 -1.90 -20.45 7.68
N VAL A 447 -1.55 -19.87 6.53
CA VAL A 447 -1.59 -20.55 5.23
C VAL A 447 -0.18 -20.67 4.68
N GLY A 448 0.28 -21.90 4.47
CA GLY A 448 1.61 -22.15 3.96
C GLY A 448 1.88 -23.64 3.73
N PRO A 449 3.03 -23.97 3.10
CA PRO A 449 3.40 -25.35 2.82
C PRO A 449 3.71 -26.11 4.12
N ALA A 450 3.46 -27.42 4.11
CA ALA A 450 3.78 -28.26 5.26
C ALA A 450 5.29 -28.22 5.59
N GLY A 451 5.64 -27.92 6.84
CA GLY A 451 7.03 -27.90 7.32
C GLY A 451 7.71 -26.53 7.31
N ASP A 452 7.04 -25.46 6.89
CA ASP A 452 7.50 -24.07 7.15
C ASP A 452 7.31 -23.73 8.64
N ASP A 453 8.35 -23.19 9.27
CA ASP A 453 8.41 -22.88 10.71
C ASP A 453 8.01 -21.43 11.03
N ALA A 454 7.71 -20.61 10.01
CA ALA A 454 7.29 -19.22 10.16
C ALA A 454 5.81 -19.04 10.56
N LYS A 455 5.24 -19.99 11.33
CA LYS A 455 3.84 -19.99 11.77
C LYS A 455 3.70 -19.30 13.13
N PRO A 456 2.74 -18.38 13.33
CA PRO A 456 2.43 -17.85 14.66
C PRO A 456 1.93 -18.94 15.64
N ASP A 457 2.21 -18.73 16.93
CA ASP A 457 1.74 -19.59 18.01
C ASP A 457 0.21 -19.58 18.08
N GLY A 458 -0.39 -20.76 18.29
CA GLY A 458 -1.85 -20.92 18.32
C GLY A 458 -2.57 -20.84 16.97
N ALA A 459 -1.89 -20.47 15.88
CA ALA A 459 -2.50 -20.42 14.55
C ALA A 459 -2.86 -21.82 14.02
N LEU A 460 -4.06 -21.95 13.44
CA LEU A 460 -4.49 -23.11 12.68
C LEU A 460 -3.71 -23.16 11.35
N ALA A 461 -2.94 -24.23 11.14
CA ALA A 461 -2.21 -24.41 9.89
C ALA A 461 -3.11 -25.00 8.80
N VAL A 462 -3.15 -24.35 7.65
CA VAL A 462 -3.96 -24.73 6.48
C VAL A 462 -3.05 -24.75 5.26
N SER A 463 -3.11 -25.81 4.46
CA SER A 463 -2.42 -25.83 3.16
C SER A 463 -3.14 -24.92 2.16
N PRO A 464 -2.44 -24.34 1.17
CA PRO A 464 -3.08 -23.55 0.11
C PRO A 464 -4.27 -24.27 -0.54
N ASP A 465 -4.15 -25.58 -0.78
CA ASP A 465 -5.20 -26.41 -1.40
C ASP A 465 -6.48 -26.56 -0.54
N SER A 466 -6.38 -26.40 0.77
CA SER A 466 -7.50 -26.52 1.72
C SER A 466 -8.03 -25.16 2.20
N LEU A 467 -7.55 -24.06 1.63
CA LEU A 467 -7.97 -22.72 2.01
C LEU A 467 -9.49 -22.52 1.82
N ALA A 468 -10.05 -23.05 0.73
CA ALA A 468 -11.48 -22.93 0.44
C ALA A 468 -12.39 -23.48 1.56
N ASP A 469 -11.91 -24.48 2.32
CA ASP A 469 -12.67 -25.13 3.40
C ASP A 469 -12.81 -24.25 4.66
N VAL A 470 -11.92 -23.27 4.82
CA VAL A 470 -11.87 -22.40 6.01
C VAL A 470 -12.25 -20.95 5.71
N VAL A 471 -12.39 -20.58 4.43
CA VAL A 471 -12.81 -19.24 4.04
C VAL A 471 -14.30 -19.02 4.34
N ARG A 472 -14.60 -17.85 4.89
CA ARG A 472 -15.98 -17.39 5.14
C ARG A 472 -16.33 -16.31 4.12
N PRO A 473 -17.05 -16.66 3.03
CA PRO A 473 -17.32 -15.70 1.98
C PRO A 473 -18.46 -14.75 2.35
N LEU A 474 -18.47 -13.53 1.81
CA LEU A 474 -19.58 -12.58 1.93
C LEU A 474 -20.85 -13.07 1.22
N ILE A 475 -20.67 -13.83 0.13
CA ILE A 475 -21.72 -14.39 -0.72
C ILE A 475 -21.30 -15.78 -1.21
N GLN A 476 -22.25 -16.63 -1.58
CA GLN A 476 -21.95 -17.90 -2.26
C GLN A 476 -22.42 -17.83 -3.71
N ALA A 477 -21.59 -18.25 -4.67
CA ALA A 477 -21.95 -18.28 -6.09
C ALA A 477 -22.04 -19.74 -6.58
N GLU A 478 -23.13 -20.06 -7.30
CA GLU A 478 -23.34 -21.37 -7.92
C GLU A 478 -23.65 -21.26 -9.43
N PRO A 479 -22.82 -21.85 -10.32
CA PRO A 479 -21.54 -22.51 -10.03
C PRO A 479 -20.51 -21.50 -9.45
N PRO A 480 -19.44 -21.97 -8.79
CA PRO A 480 -18.38 -21.10 -8.27
C PRO A 480 -17.83 -20.17 -9.35
N GLN A 481 -17.67 -18.88 -9.03
CA GLN A 481 -17.17 -17.87 -9.96
C GLN A 481 -15.94 -17.15 -9.37
N PRO A 482 -14.71 -17.66 -9.57
CA PRO A 482 -13.49 -17.04 -9.06
C PRO A 482 -13.17 -15.67 -9.66
N GLN A 483 -13.92 -15.19 -10.64
CA GLN A 483 -13.78 -13.85 -11.25
C GLN A 483 -14.92 -12.90 -10.84
N LEU A 484 -15.90 -13.38 -10.08
CA LEU A 484 -16.87 -12.53 -9.40
C LEU A 484 -16.19 -11.98 -8.14
N ARG A 485 -16.12 -10.66 -8.01
CA ARG A 485 -15.65 -10.00 -6.79
C ARG A 485 -16.81 -9.36 -6.05
N VAL A 486 -16.65 -9.18 -4.76
CA VAL A 486 -17.64 -8.53 -3.92
C VAL A 486 -16.98 -7.74 -2.79
N CYS A 487 -17.52 -6.56 -2.51
CA CYS A 487 -17.39 -5.89 -1.22
C CYS A 487 -18.78 -5.49 -0.73
N ALA A 488 -18.89 -5.17 0.56
CA ALA A 488 -20.17 -4.79 1.15
C ALA A 488 -20.02 -3.66 2.16
N ARG A 489 -21.12 -2.94 2.40
CA ARG A 489 -21.25 -1.87 3.38
C ARG A 489 -22.46 -2.07 4.27
N GLU A 490 -22.28 -1.84 5.56
CA GLU A 490 -23.35 -1.75 6.55
C GLU A 490 -23.80 -0.30 6.63
N LEU A 491 -25.09 -0.07 6.38
CA LEU A 491 -25.78 1.21 6.45
C LEU A 491 -26.76 1.21 7.64
N ASP A 492 -27.26 2.37 8.04
CA ASP A 492 -28.22 2.47 9.16
C ASP A 492 -29.48 1.64 8.92
N GLU A 493 -29.97 1.59 7.68
CA GLU A 493 -31.24 0.96 7.30
C GLU A 493 -31.07 -0.31 6.44
N GLY A 494 -29.85 -0.81 6.26
CA GLY A 494 -29.63 -2.01 5.46
C GLY A 494 -28.18 -2.30 5.13
N ARG A 495 -27.98 -3.23 4.21
CA ARG A 495 -26.65 -3.62 3.72
C ARG A 495 -26.58 -3.50 2.22
N LEU A 496 -25.48 -2.95 1.74
CA LEU A 496 -25.23 -2.71 0.33
C LEU A 496 -24.05 -3.57 -0.13
N TYR A 497 -24.27 -4.40 -1.13
CA TYR A 497 -23.24 -5.22 -1.77
C TYR A 497 -22.92 -4.63 -3.14
N PHE A 498 -21.63 -4.59 -3.48
CA PHE A 498 -21.15 -4.27 -4.83
C PHE A 498 -20.47 -5.50 -5.41
N LEU A 499 -20.95 -5.96 -6.55
CA LEU A 499 -20.42 -7.13 -7.26
C LEU A 499 -19.88 -6.72 -8.62
N SER A 500 -18.70 -7.20 -8.99
CA SER A 500 -18.08 -6.91 -10.28
C SER A 500 -17.56 -8.17 -10.98
N ASN A 501 -17.63 -8.17 -12.31
CA ASN A 501 -17.06 -9.20 -13.17
C ASN A 501 -15.63 -8.82 -13.59
N GLU A 502 -14.64 -9.51 -13.05
CA GLU A 502 -13.24 -9.34 -13.43
C GLU A 502 -12.80 -10.22 -14.61
N ALA A 503 -13.66 -11.11 -15.11
CA ALA A 503 -13.35 -11.91 -16.28
C ALA A 503 -13.37 -11.03 -17.56
N THR A 504 -12.67 -11.50 -18.59
CA THR A 504 -12.76 -10.94 -19.95
C THR A 504 -13.98 -11.44 -20.72
N THR A 505 -14.77 -12.33 -20.12
CA THR A 505 -15.97 -12.92 -20.70
C THR A 505 -17.17 -12.70 -19.78
N PRO A 506 -18.41 -12.79 -20.31
CA PRO A 506 -19.59 -12.77 -19.46
C PRO A 506 -19.57 -13.91 -18.43
N LEU A 507 -20.00 -13.60 -17.21
CA LEU A 507 -20.24 -14.60 -16.16
C LEU A 507 -21.73 -14.78 -15.91
N ALA A 508 -22.11 -15.99 -15.48
CA ALA A 508 -23.47 -16.33 -15.09
C ALA A 508 -23.42 -17.27 -13.88
N CYS A 509 -24.14 -16.91 -12.82
CA CYS A 509 -24.27 -17.72 -11.60
C CYS A 509 -25.54 -17.33 -10.83
N THR A 510 -25.91 -18.15 -9.86
CA THR A 510 -26.85 -17.76 -8.82
C THR A 510 -26.06 -17.38 -7.58
N VAL A 511 -26.27 -16.16 -7.08
CA VAL A 511 -25.64 -15.69 -5.85
C VAL A 511 -26.59 -15.83 -4.67
N THR A 512 -26.11 -16.44 -3.59
CA THR A 512 -26.81 -16.53 -2.30
C THR A 512 -26.23 -15.50 -1.33
N PHE A 513 -27.10 -14.68 -0.77
CA PHE A 513 -26.81 -13.69 0.27
C PHE A 513 -27.46 -14.13 1.57
N ALA A 514 -26.70 -14.18 2.66
CA ALA A 514 -27.20 -14.51 4.00
C ALA A 514 -27.94 -13.33 4.65
N GLU A 515 -28.96 -12.83 3.94
CA GLU A 515 -29.73 -11.63 4.29
C GLU A 515 -31.21 -11.95 4.38
N ASP A 516 -31.91 -11.27 5.29
CA ASP A 516 -33.35 -11.48 5.53
C ASP A 516 -34.23 -10.33 5.06
N ARG A 517 -33.67 -9.13 4.93
CA ARG A 517 -34.40 -7.92 4.51
C ARG A 517 -34.80 -8.00 3.03
N PRO A 518 -35.79 -7.23 2.57
CA PRO A 518 -36.12 -7.15 1.14
C PRO A 518 -34.91 -6.80 0.27
N LEU A 519 -34.81 -7.46 -0.89
CA LEU A 519 -33.72 -7.27 -1.86
C LEU A 519 -34.11 -6.27 -2.94
N TYR A 520 -33.29 -5.25 -3.13
CA TYR A 520 -33.34 -4.29 -4.23
C TYR A 520 -32.06 -4.37 -5.06
N ARG A 521 -32.20 -4.27 -6.39
CA ARG A 521 -31.05 -4.09 -7.29
C ARG A 521 -30.92 -2.62 -7.63
N LEU A 522 -29.67 -2.17 -7.71
CA LEU A 522 -29.33 -0.85 -8.19
C LEU A 522 -28.34 -0.98 -9.33
N ASP A 523 -28.58 -0.23 -10.40
CA ASP A 523 -27.66 -0.09 -11.52
C ASP A 523 -27.06 1.31 -11.52
N ALA A 524 -25.74 1.38 -11.33
CA ALA A 524 -25.03 2.65 -11.30
C ALA A 524 -24.88 3.28 -12.70
N GLU A 525 -25.06 2.54 -13.79
CA GLU A 525 -25.03 3.09 -15.15
C GLU A 525 -26.33 3.84 -15.46
N SER A 526 -27.49 3.22 -15.18
CA SER A 526 -28.81 3.80 -15.48
C SER A 526 -29.50 4.55 -14.33
N ALA A 527 -28.98 4.47 -13.10
CA ALA A 527 -29.65 4.91 -11.86
C ALA A 527 -30.97 4.19 -11.54
N GLN A 528 -31.26 3.06 -12.17
CA GLN A 528 -32.47 2.30 -11.88
C GLN A 528 -32.35 1.56 -10.55
N VAL A 529 -33.43 1.57 -9.78
CA VAL A 529 -33.62 0.80 -8.55
C VAL A 529 -34.88 -0.04 -8.70
N TRP A 530 -34.81 -1.34 -8.43
CA TRP A 530 -35.98 -2.22 -8.54
C TRP A 530 -35.88 -3.47 -7.67
N GLN A 531 -37.02 -4.03 -7.28
CA GLN A 531 -37.05 -5.38 -6.70
C GLN A 531 -36.92 -6.43 -7.81
N SER A 532 -35.95 -7.33 -7.67
CA SER A 532 -35.71 -8.35 -8.69
C SER A 532 -36.79 -9.43 -8.67
N GLN A 533 -37.58 -9.52 -9.75
CA GLN A 533 -38.56 -10.61 -9.93
C GLN A 533 -37.91 -11.99 -10.08
N ALA A 534 -36.60 -12.05 -10.35
CA ALA A 534 -35.84 -13.29 -10.41
C ALA A 534 -35.32 -13.73 -9.04
N ALA A 535 -35.25 -12.83 -8.05
CA ALA A 535 -34.78 -13.17 -6.72
C ALA A 535 -35.77 -14.08 -5.99
N ARG A 536 -35.26 -15.04 -5.22
CA ARG A 536 -36.06 -15.98 -4.42
C ARG A 536 -35.55 -15.97 -3.00
N LYS A 537 -36.44 -15.71 -2.04
CA LYS A 537 -36.13 -15.89 -0.61
C LYS A 537 -36.28 -17.37 -0.26
N GLN A 538 -35.26 -17.95 0.37
CA GLN A 538 -35.21 -19.35 0.81
C GLN A 538 -34.70 -19.44 2.25
N ALA A 539 -34.72 -20.65 2.81
CA ALA A 539 -34.05 -20.91 4.09
C ALA A 539 -32.55 -20.68 3.91
N GLY A 540 -31.97 -19.75 4.68
CA GLY A 540 -30.56 -19.35 4.56
C GLY A 540 -30.30 -18.05 3.80
N GLY A 541 -31.34 -17.41 3.23
CA GLY A 541 -31.25 -16.04 2.71
C GLY A 541 -31.87 -15.85 1.31
N TRP A 542 -31.33 -14.91 0.54
CA TRP A 542 -31.80 -14.59 -0.80
C TRP A 542 -30.93 -15.21 -1.88
N GLN A 543 -31.55 -15.84 -2.87
CA GLN A 543 -30.90 -16.27 -4.11
C GLN A 543 -31.24 -15.30 -5.24
N LEU A 544 -30.21 -14.85 -5.97
CA LEU A 544 -30.34 -13.96 -7.12
C LEU A 544 -29.58 -14.55 -8.32
N PRO A 545 -30.28 -14.96 -9.38
CA PRO A 545 -29.64 -15.24 -10.67
C PRO A 545 -29.01 -13.96 -11.23
N LEU A 546 -27.72 -14.02 -11.54
CA LEU A 546 -26.92 -12.93 -12.07
C LEU A 546 -26.27 -13.33 -13.40
N GLN A 547 -26.31 -12.38 -14.34
CA GLN A 547 -25.52 -12.39 -15.56
C GLN A 547 -24.81 -11.03 -15.63
N LEU A 548 -23.49 -11.04 -15.65
CA LEU A 548 -22.68 -9.84 -15.78
C LEU A 548 -21.85 -9.95 -17.06
N PRO A 549 -21.98 -9.01 -18.02
CA PRO A 549 -21.13 -8.98 -19.20
C PRO A 549 -19.67 -8.65 -18.81
N PHE A 550 -18.77 -8.61 -19.80
CA PHE A 550 -17.46 -7.99 -19.60
C PHE A 550 -17.63 -6.57 -19.03
N ALA A 551 -16.80 -6.21 -18.04
CA ALA A 551 -16.90 -4.96 -17.29
C ALA A 551 -18.28 -4.74 -16.61
N GLY A 552 -19.10 -5.79 -16.46
CA GLY A 552 -20.40 -5.73 -15.81
C GLY A 552 -20.26 -5.71 -14.28
N SER A 553 -21.04 -4.85 -13.63
CA SER A 553 -21.13 -4.78 -12.17
C SER A 553 -22.56 -4.49 -11.75
N CYS A 554 -22.89 -4.75 -10.49
CA CYS A 554 -24.19 -4.38 -9.95
C CYS A 554 -24.14 -4.15 -8.44
N PHE A 555 -25.12 -3.40 -7.95
CA PHE A 555 -25.36 -3.24 -6.53
C PHE A 555 -26.60 -4.04 -6.11
N VAL A 556 -26.53 -4.62 -4.91
CA VAL A 556 -27.64 -5.31 -4.26
C VAL A 556 -27.80 -4.73 -2.86
N TYR A 557 -28.97 -4.17 -2.58
CA TYR A 557 -29.29 -3.56 -1.29
C TYR A 557 -30.35 -4.40 -0.55
N PHE A 558 -30.10 -4.65 0.72
CA PHE A 558 -31.00 -5.36 1.63
C PHE A 558 -31.48 -4.41 2.72
N GLY A 559 -32.71 -3.90 2.61
CA GLY A 559 -33.16 -2.83 3.50
C GLY A 559 -34.63 -2.44 3.31
N VAL A 560 -34.97 -1.28 3.86
CA VAL A 560 -36.27 -0.62 3.63
C VAL A 560 -36.23 0.10 2.27
N GLU A 561 -37.38 0.22 1.60
CA GLU A 561 -37.50 0.87 0.29
C GLU A 561 -37.04 2.33 0.29
#